data_AF-A0A6J1LQS1-F1
#
_entry.id   AF-A0A6J1LQS1-F1
#
_cell.length_a   1.000
_cell.length_b   1.000
_cell.length_c   1.000
_cell.angle_alpha   90.00
_cell.angle_beta   90.00
_cell.angle_gamma   90.00
#
_symmetry.space_group_name_H-M   'P 1'
#
loop_
_entity.id
_entity.type
_entity.pdbx_description
1 polymer ?
#
loop_
_entity_poly.entity_id
_entity_poly.type
_entity_poly.pdbx_seq_one_letter_code
_entity_poly.pdbx_strand_id
1 'polypeptide(L)' 'MVLGLDKRAVWAALPLLGLAIGHFLDKKETERMTMFRDKSALYGRPSGSEDKPPSW' A
#
# COMPACT_ATOMS: atom_id res chain seq x y z
N MET A 1 5.50 -32.50 -9.36
CA MET A 1 4.51 -31.40 -9.42
C MET A 1 3.97 -31.15 -8.02
N VAL A 2 3.65 -29.90 -7.68
CA VAL A 2 3.01 -29.52 -6.41
C VAL A 2 1.74 -28.74 -6.81
N LEU A 3 0.57 -29.15 -6.32
CA LEU A 3 -0.72 -28.56 -6.72
C LEU A 3 -0.96 -28.53 -8.25
N GLY A 4 -0.47 -29.54 -8.99
CA GLY A 4 -0.56 -29.57 -10.45
C GLY A 4 0.40 -28.63 -11.19
N LEU A 5 1.22 -27.86 -10.47
CA LEU A 5 2.20 -26.93 -11.02
C LEU A 5 3.63 -27.48 -10.91
N ASP A 6 4.53 -26.98 -11.76
CA ASP A 6 5.96 -27.23 -11.61
C ASP A 6 6.44 -26.67 -10.25
N LYS A 7 7.18 -27.50 -9.51
CA LYS A 7 7.77 -27.12 -8.22
C LYS A 7 8.62 -25.85 -8.34
N ARG A 8 9.35 -25.66 -9.44
CA ARG A 8 10.17 -24.47 -9.68
C ARG A 8 9.30 -23.22 -9.84
N ALA A 9 8.19 -23.34 -10.56
CA ALA A 9 7.24 -22.24 -10.75
C ALA A 9 6.59 -21.83 -9.42
N VAL A 10 6.21 -22.80 -8.57
CA VAL A 10 5.65 -22.52 -7.23
C VAL A 10 6.67 -21.78 -6.36
N TRP A 11 7.93 -22.23 -6.33
CA TRP A 11 8.98 -21.56 -5.56
C TRP A 11 9.34 -20.17 -6.09
N ALA A 12 9.18 -19.91 -7.38
CA ALA A 12 9.33 -18.58 -7.96
C ALA A 12 8.13 -17.66 -7.66
N ALA A 13 6.91 -18.21 -7.63
CA ALA A 13 5.69 -17.46 -7.37
C ALA A 13 5.54 -17.05 -5.89
N LEU A 14 6.02 -17.88 -4.97
CA LEU A 14 5.82 -17.67 -3.53
C LEU A 14 6.40 -16.32 -3.02
N PRO A 15 7.64 -15.90 -3.37
CA PRO A 15 8.15 -14.59 -2.98
C PRO A 15 7.36 -13.42 -3.60
N LEU A 16 6.92 -13.55 -4.86
CA LEU A 16 6.13 -12.53 -5.54
C LEU A 16 4.77 -12.35 -4.87
N LEU A 17 4.14 -13.45 -4.46
CA LEU A 17 2.89 -13.41 -3.71
C LEU A 17 3.08 -12.75 -2.34
N GLY A 18 4.18 -13.06 -1.64
CA GLY A 18 4.54 -12.41 -0.39
C GLY A 18 4.71 -10.90 -0.55
N LEU A 19 5.43 -10.45 -1.59
CA LEU A 19 5.60 -9.03 -1.91
C LEU A 19 4.25 -8.36 -2.20
N ALA A 20 3.41 -8.98 -3.03
CA ALA A 20 2.11 -8.43 -3.39
C ALA A 20 1.20 -8.25 -2.16
N ILE A 21 1.16 -9.25 -1.27
CA ILE A 21 0.39 -9.20 -0.03
C ILE A 21 0.97 -8.15 0.91
N GLY A 22 2.28 -8.13 1.13
CA GLY A 22 2.94 -7.14 1.99
C GLY A 22 2.66 -5.70 1.53
N HIS A 23 2.86 -5.42 0.24
CA HIS A 23 2.57 -4.10 -0.35
C HIS A 23 1.10 -3.71 -0.22
N PHE A 24 0.19 -4.67 -0.37
CA PHE A 24 -1.24 -4.42 -0.17
C PHE A 24 -1.55 -4.02 1.29
N LEU A 25 -0.97 -4.73 2.26
CA LEU A 25 -1.16 -4.43 3.68
C LEU A 25 -0.55 -3.08 4.06
N ASP A 26 0.63 -2.75 3.56
CA ASP A 26 1.30 -1.46 3.81
C ASP A 26 0.47 -0.29 3.27
N LYS A 27 -0.12 -0.43 2.09
CA LYS A 27 -1.07 0.56 1.56
C LYS A 27 -2.27 0.74 2.47
N LYS A 28 -2.85 -0.34 2.98
CA LYS A 28 -3.98 -0.27 3.91
C LYS A 28 -3.61 0.37 5.24
N GLU A 29 -2.41 0.13 5.76
CA GLU A 29 -1.93 0.84 6.94
C GLU A 29 -1.75 2.33 6.66
N THR A 30 -1.21 2.69 5.49
CA THR A 30 -1.04 4.09 5.09
C THR A 30 -2.39 4.82 5.01
N GLU A 31 -3.43 4.17 4.49
CA GLU A 31 -4.81 4.69 4.50
C GLU A 31 -5.35 4.95 5.93
N ARG A 32 -4.93 4.13 6.92
CA ARG A 32 -5.29 4.34 8.34
C ARG A 32 -4.51 5.49 9.00
N MET A 33 -3.32 5.80 8.52
CA MET A 33 -2.44 6.86 9.05
C MET A 33 -2.74 8.25 8.46
N THR A 34 -4.01 8.59 8.24
CA THR A 34 -4.41 9.83 7.55
C THR A 34 -4.74 11.01 8.47
N MET A 35 -4.74 10.83 9.78
CA MET A 35 -5.21 11.85 10.75
C MET A 35 -4.41 13.17 10.71
N PHE A 36 -3.11 13.09 10.40
CA PHE A 36 -2.20 14.24 10.28
C PHE A 36 -1.93 14.68 8.82
N ARG A 37 -2.60 14.04 7.85
CA ARG A 37 -2.48 14.41 6.44
C ARG A 37 -2.89 15.87 6.26
N ASP A 38 -2.08 16.62 5.49
CA ASP A 38 -2.30 18.04 5.17
C ASP A 38 -2.36 18.99 6.38
N LYS A 39 -1.81 18.57 7.54
CA LYS A 39 -1.80 19.35 8.79
C LYS A 39 -0.40 19.65 9.34
N SER A 40 0.66 19.24 8.64
CA SER A 40 2.04 19.50 9.08
C SER A 40 2.41 20.97 8.90
N ALA A 41 3.41 21.45 9.64
CA ALA A 41 3.85 22.85 9.54
C ALA A 41 4.37 23.23 8.13
N LEU A 42 4.91 22.27 7.38
CA LEU A 42 5.50 22.49 6.06
C LEU A 42 4.52 22.23 4.91
N TYR A 43 3.59 21.26 5.08
CA TYR A 43 2.66 20.82 4.03
C TYR A 43 1.20 20.99 4.43
N GLY A 44 0.92 21.88 5.38
CA GLY A 44 -0.42 22.28 5.75
C GLY A 44 -1.14 22.90 4.55
N ARG A 45 -2.34 22.42 4.21
CA ARG A 45 -3.09 22.98 3.08
C ARG A 45 -4.04 24.10 3.53
N PRO A 46 -4.39 25.04 2.63
CA PRO A 46 -5.41 26.04 2.89
C PRO A 46 -6.77 25.42 3.20
N SER A 47 -7.58 26.12 3.99
CA SER A 47 -8.98 25.78 4.25
C SER A 47 -9.78 25.60 2.95
N GLY A 48 -10.68 24.62 2.88
CA GLY A 48 -11.46 24.30 1.67
C GLY A 48 -10.73 23.41 0.67
N SER A 49 -9.61 22.78 1.06
CA SER A 49 -8.95 21.75 0.26
C SER A 49 -9.42 20.33 0.58
N GLU A 50 -10.48 20.19 1.38
CA GLU A 50 -11.02 18.90 1.87
C GLU A 50 -11.55 18.02 0.74
N ASP A 51 -12.11 18.62 -0.31
CA ASP A 51 -12.64 17.90 -1.48
C ASP A 51 -11.57 17.55 -2.52
N LYS A 52 -10.31 17.97 -2.30
CA LYS A 52 -9.21 17.66 -3.22
C LYS A 52 -8.62 16.28 -2.91
N PRO A 53 -8.02 15.61 -3.90
CA PRO A 53 -7.28 14.37 -3.66
C PRO A 53 -6.20 14.53 -2.55
N PRO A 54 -5.90 13.44 -1.83
CA PRO A 54 -4.82 13.42 -0.82
C PRO A 54 -3.47 13.82 -1.44
N SER A 55 -2.53 14.28 -0.61
CA SER A 55 -1.23 14.80 -1.08
C SER A 55 -0.24 13.72 -1.51
N TRP A 56 -0.64 12.46 -1.44
CA TRP A 56 0.18 11.29 -1.64
C TRP A 56 -0.64 10.20 -2.31
#